data_AF-A0A3R7RWN7-F1
#
_entry.id   AF-A0A3R7RWN7-F1
#
_cell.length_a   1.000
_cell.length_b   1.000
_cell.length_c   1.000
_cell.angle_alpha   90.00
_cell.angle_beta   90.00
_cell.angle_gamma   90.00
#
_symmetry.space_group_name_H-M   'P 1'
#
loop_
_entity.id
_entity.type
_entity.pdbx_description
1 polymer ?
#
loop_
_entity_poly.entity_id
_entity_poly.type
_entity_poly.pdbx_seq_one_letter_code
_entity_poly.pdbx_strand_id
1 'polypeptide(L)'
;MILNNPFAILAESVPSILLQSFVILMVGLVIIGTLVDIIHKKNVKYFFNNAKKAKLSATKELSAGEKITVIAKTVATDIATTAELGAGKRRIAHVLGMYGTILFWIASAVMIFCYTSSDQITPTVWPIMWHVGAIMTCVGGYWFWLFLRVDVLAEAYPWYRIIKADLFVLALLACATFGLAWSYTQSLNLENRWDDKVFLTLYIVSNLILFGGVYWSKFAHMFYKPGAAIQKNLAEADGSRDNLPPPADAPEQFGLGIKRETPKHY
;
A
#
# COMPACT_ATOMS: atom_id res chain seq x y z
N MET A 1 -19.98 16.42 -6.28
CA MET A 1 -19.11 15.33 -5.77
C MET A 1 -17.69 15.80 -5.45
N ILE A 2 -16.82 16.06 -6.43
CA ILE A 2 -15.35 16.20 -6.22
C ILE A 2 -14.94 17.30 -5.22
N LEU A 3 -15.65 18.43 -5.20
CA LEU A 3 -15.37 19.56 -4.31
C LEU A 3 -16.02 19.43 -2.93
N ASN A 4 -16.92 18.46 -2.75
CA ASN A 4 -17.69 18.32 -1.53
C ASN A 4 -17.01 17.31 -0.60
N ASN A 5 -17.02 17.59 0.70
CA ASN A 5 -16.58 16.65 1.72
C ASN A 5 -17.74 15.68 2.05
N PRO A 6 -17.68 14.41 1.63
CA PRO A 6 -18.77 13.47 1.88
C PRO A 6 -18.94 13.14 3.37
N PHE A 7 -17.88 13.29 4.17
CA PHE A 7 -17.92 13.07 5.62
C PHE A 7 -18.58 14.21 6.37
N ALA A 8 -18.45 15.46 5.89
CA ALA A 8 -19.17 16.59 6.47
C ALA A 8 -20.69 16.41 6.30
N ILE A 9 -21.13 16.00 5.12
CA ILE A 9 -22.54 15.69 4.84
C ILE A 9 -23.01 14.51 5.70
N LEU A 10 -22.19 13.46 5.84
CA LEU A 10 -22.51 12.34 6.73
C LEU A 10 -22.67 12.79 8.19
N ALA A 11 -21.85 13.75 8.62
CA ALA A 11 -21.84 14.25 9.99
C ALA A 11 -23.12 15.01 10.39
N GLU A 12 -23.94 15.42 9.42
CA GLU A 12 -25.27 15.99 9.67
C GLU A 12 -26.22 14.96 10.32
N SER A 13 -25.96 13.66 10.11
CA SER A 13 -26.80 12.57 10.63
C SER A 13 -26.05 11.62 11.58
N VAL A 14 -24.71 11.58 11.51
CA VAL A 14 -23.86 10.71 12.31
C VAL A 14 -22.92 11.57 13.16
N PRO A 15 -22.93 11.44 14.50
CA PRO A 15 -22.02 12.20 15.36
C PRO A 15 -20.55 12.08 14.93
N SER A 16 -19.83 13.21 14.86
CA SER A 16 -18.41 13.28 14.44
C SER A 16 -17.52 12.35 15.27
N ILE A 17 -17.84 12.17 16.56
CA ILE A 17 -17.14 11.25 17.45
C ILE A 17 -17.18 9.79 16.97
N LEU A 18 -18.26 9.35 16.33
CA LEU A 18 -18.36 8.00 15.78
C LEU A 18 -17.47 7.84 14.53
N LEU A 19 -17.43 8.87 13.67
CA LEU A 19 -16.55 8.88 12.49
C LEU A 19 -15.08 8.81 12.90
N GLN A 20 -14.69 9.61 13.89
CA GLN A 20 -13.33 9.60 14.45
C GLN A 20 -12.99 8.27 15.13
N SER A 21 -13.91 7.75 15.95
CA SER A 21 -13.75 6.45 16.61
C SER A 21 -13.61 5.31 15.61
N PHE A 22 -14.31 5.36 14.48
CA PHE A 22 -14.16 4.40 13.40
C PHE A 22 -12.74 4.41 12.81
N VAL A 23 -12.16 5.60 12.59
CA VAL A 23 -10.76 5.70 12.12
C VAL A 23 -9.78 5.18 13.17
N ILE A 24 -9.97 5.52 14.45
CA ILE A 24 -9.14 5.03 15.56
C ILE A 24 -9.20 3.49 15.65
N LEU A 25 -10.40 2.92 15.50
CA LEU A 25 -10.59 1.47 15.47
C LEU A 25 -9.79 0.82 14.33
N MET A 26 -9.84 1.39 13.11
CA MET A 26 -9.08 0.87 11.97
C MET A 26 -7.57 0.90 12.23
N VAL A 27 -7.04 1.98 12.82
CA VAL A 27 -5.63 2.07 13.24
C VAL A 27 -5.31 0.98 14.26
N GLY A 28 -6.17 0.77 15.26
CA GLY A 28 -6.04 -0.30 16.24
C GLY A 28 -5.98 -1.69 15.61
N LEU A 29 -6.86 -1.98 14.65
CA LEU A 29 -6.88 -3.24 13.90
C LEU A 29 -5.57 -3.48 13.14
N VAL A 30 -5.00 -2.43 12.52
CA VAL A 30 -3.70 -2.52 11.85
C VAL A 30 -2.59 -2.86 12.82
N ILE A 31 -2.52 -2.16 13.96
CA ILE A 31 -1.49 -2.39 14.98
C ILE A 31 -1.60 -3.84 15.48
N ILE A 32 -2.79 -4.27 15.89
CA ILE A 32 -3.03 -5.63 16.40
C ILE A 32 -2.68 -6.67 15.34
N GLY A 33 -3.20 -6.53 14.12
CA GLY A 33 -2.95 -7.48 13.03
C GLY A 33 -1.46 -7.59 12.67
N THR A 34 -0.74 -6.47 12.67
CA THR A 34 0.71 -6.43 12.41
C THR A 34 1.50 -7.06 13.55
N LEU A 35 1.12 -6.84 14.81
CA LEU A 35 1.76 -7.47 15.96
C LEU A 35 1.56 -8.99 15.96
N VAL A 36 0.35 -9.45 15.70
CA VAL A 36 0.04 -10.89 15.59
C VAL A 36 0.84 -11.52 14.44
N ASP A 37 0.97 -10.84 13.30
CA ASP A 37 1.77 -11.32 12.17
C ASP A 37 3.25 -11.47 12.52
N ILE A 38 3.85 -10.45 13.17
CA ILE A 38 5.22 -10.49 13.68
C ILE A 38 5.44 -11.70 14.59
N ILE A 39 4.55 -11.89 15.56
CA ILE A 39 4.67 -12.93 16.59
C ILE A 39 4.55 -14.31 15.94
N HIS A 40 3.55 -14.49 15.08
CA HIS A 40 3.29 -15.77 14.44
C HIS A 40 4.40 -16.17 13.47
N LYS A 41 4.85 -15.24 12.61
CA LYS A 41 5.89 -15.52 11.60
C LYS A 41 7.31 -15.46 12.15
N LYS A 42 7.51 -15.05 13.41
CA LYS A 42 8.83 -14.87 14.05
C LYS A 42 9.77 -13.95 13.25
N ASN A 43 9.21 -13.03 12.45
CA ASN A 43 9.95 -12.14 11.56
C ASN A 43 10.97 -11.29 12.32
N VAL A 44 10.62 -10.80 13.51
CA VAL A 44 11.52 -9.98 14.34
C VAL A 44 12.76 -10.76 14.76
N LYS A 45 12.60 -12.01 15.22
CA LYS A 45 13.74 -12.87 15.58
C LYS A 45 14.65 -13.12 14.38
N TYR A 46 14.05 -13.30 13.20
CA TYR A 46 14.80 -13.44 11.95
C TYR A 46 15.61 -12.18 11.62
N PHE A 47 14.99 -10.99 11.61
CA PHE A 47 15.67 -9.73 11.29
C PHE A 47 16.79 -9.39 12.27
N PHE A 48 16.56 -9.59 13.59
CA PHE A 48 17.61 -9.39 14.59
C PHE A 48 18.79 -10.34 14.41
N ASN A 49 18.52 -11.63 14.15
CA ASN A 49 19.58 -12.60 13.89
C ASN A 49 20.33 -12.26 12.61
N ASN A 50 19.63 -11.84 11.56
CA ASN A 50 20.28 -11.46 10.30
C ASN A 50 21.11 -10.19 10.47
N ALA A 51 20.64 -9.19 11.22
CA ALA A 51 21.40 -7.97 11.50
C ALA A 51 22.67 -8.28 12.30
N LYS A 52 22.59 -9.19 13.27
CA LYS A 52 23.76 -9.66 14.02
C LYS A 52 24.77 -10.38 13.11
N LYS A 53 24.30 -11.25 12.21
CA LYS A 53 25.15 -11.93 11.23
C LYS A 53 25.81 -10.94 10.27
N ALA A 54 25.03 -10.03 9.69
CA ALA A 54 25.54 -8.99 8.78
C ALA A 54 26.62 -8.14 9.46
N LYS A 55 26.41 -7.72 10.71
CA LYS A 55 27.42 -6.99 11.49
C LYS A 55 28.71 -7.78 11.71
N LEU A 56 28.64 -9.10 11.90
CA LEU A 56 29.81 -9.96 12.06
C LEU A 56 30.56 -10.21 10.74
N SER A 57 29.83 -10.23 9.62
CA SER A 57 30.38 -10.41 8.28
C SER A 57 30.78 -9.09 7.59
N ALA A 58 30.61 -7.95 8.25
CA ALA A 58 30.91 -6.64 7.67
C ALA A 58 32.41 -6.51 7.40
N THR A 59 32.77 -6.12 6.17
CA THR A 59 34.17 -5.98 5.76
C THR A 59 34.71 -4.57 6.00
N LYS A 60 33.82 -3.60 6.28
CA LYS A 60 34.17 -2.24 6.69
C LYS A 60 33.13 -1.66 7.64
N GLU A 61 33.54 -0.77 8.53
CA GLU A 61 32.61 -0.01 9.35
C GLU A 61 32.14 1.25 8.62
N LEU A 62 30.82 1.39 8.47
CA LEU A 62 30.22 2.61 7.92
C LEU A 62 30.15 3.70 9.00
N SER A 63 30.58 4.91 8.65
CA SER A 63 30.36 6.10 9.46
C SER A 63 28.87 6.44 9.59
N ALA A 64 28.52 7.28 10.57
CA ALA A 64 27.14 7.72 10.75
C ALA A 64 26.59 8.45 9.49
N GLY A 65 27.41 9.24 8.82
CA GLY A 65 27.02 9.96 7.59
C GLY A 65 26.75 9.03 6.40
N GLU A 66 27.59 8.00 6.22
CA GLU A 66 27.37 7.00 5.17
C GLU A 66 26.10 6.18 5.41
N LYS A 67 25.84 5.78 6.66
CA LYS A 67 24.59 5.09 7.03
C LYS A 67 23.36 5.93 6.73
N ILE A 68 23.38 7.22 7.11
CA ILE A 68 22.29 8.16 6.81
C ILE A 68 22.09 8.29 5.30
N THR A 69 23.17 8.38 4.53
CA THR A 69 23.11 8.51 3.07
C THR A 69 22.48 7.28 2.42
N VAL A 70 22.88 6.07 2.84
CA VAL A 70 22.33 4.82 2.35
C VAL A 70 20.85 4.68 2.71
N ILE A 71 20.46 5.02 3.94
CA ILE A 71 19.05 5.01 4.38
C ILE A 71 18.23 6.01 3.57
N ALA A 72 18.71 7.25 3.42
CA ALA A 72 18.02 8.30 2.67
C ALA A 72 17.82 7.89 1.21
N LYS A 73 18.86 7.33 0.57
CA LYS A 73 18.77 6.80 -0.79
C LYS A 73 17.75 5.66 -0.88
N THR A 74 17.80 4.69 0.05
CA THR A 74 16.86 3.56 0.09
C THR A 74 15.41 4.00 0.22
N VAL A 75 15.15 4.99 1.09
CA VAL A 75 13.79 5.55 1.25
C VAL A 75 13.35 6.27 -0.02
N ALA A 76 14.21 7.10 -0.59
CA ALA A 76 13.89 7.90 -1.77
C ALA A 76 13.72 7.04 -3.04
N THR A 77 14.56 6.04 -3.26
CA THR A 77 14.53 5.23 -4.49
C THR A 77 13.66 3.99 -4.32
N ASP A 78 13.94 3.16 -3.32
CA ASP A 78 13.39 1.80 -3.28
C ASP A 78 12.00 1.78 -2.68
N ILE A 79 11.77 2.59 -1.65
CA ILE A 79 10.48 2.68 -0.96
C ILE A 79 9.55 3.63 -1.73
N ALA A 80 9.95 4.90 -1.92
CA ALA A 80 9.07 5.91 -2.49
C ALA A 80 8.77 5.71 -3.98
N THR A 81 9.69 5.16 -4.77
CA THR A 81 9.43 4.90 -6.20
C THR A 81 9.19 3.44 -6.52
N THR A 82 9.26 2.56 -5.52
CA THR A 82 9.17 1.11 -5.68
C THR A 82 10.12 0.59 -6.77
N ALA A 83 11.35 1.11 -6.79
CA ALA A 83 12.35 0.79 -7.81
C ALA A 83 12.67 -0.71 -7.91
N GLU A 84 12.47 -1.45 -6.82
CA GLU A 84 12.59 -2.91 -6.78
C GLU A 84 11.66 -3.66 -7.75
N LEU A 85 10.58 -3.04 -8.23
CA LEU A 85 9.68 -3.64 -9.22
C LEU A 85 10.21 -3.55 -10.66
N GLY A 86 11.40 -2.97 -10.89
CA GLY A 86 11.96 -2.80 -12.22
C GLY A 86 11.33 -1.64 -13.00
N ALA A 87 11.73 -1.48 -14.26
CA ALA A 87 11.16 -0.46 -15.15
C ALA A 87 10.07 -1.09 -16.01
N GLY A 88 8.80 -0.79 -15.74
CA GLY A 88 7.71 -1.37 -16.51
C GLY A 88 6.31 -0.98 -16.06
N LYS A 89 5.31 -1.52 -16.77
CA LYS A 89 3.87 -1.25 -16.52
C LYS A 89 3.46 -1.59 -15.09
N ARG A 90 4.08 -2.63 -14.50
CA ARG A 90 3.83 -3.07 -13.13
C ARG A 90 4.23 -2.03 -12.09
N ARG A 91 5.39 -1.38 -12.28
CA ARG A 91 5.82 -0.29 -11.39
C ARG A 91 4.89 0.91 -11.50
N ILE A 92 4.48 1.29 -12.71
CA ILE A 92 3.56 2.41 -12.91
C ILE A 92 2.22 2.15 -12.22
N ALA A 93 1.61 0.99 -12.45
CA ALA A 93 0.34 0.62 -11.82
C ALA A 93 0.46 0.57 -10.29
N HIS A 94 1.59 0.07 -9.77
CA HIS A 94 1.85 0.02 -8.33
C HIS A 94 2.01 1.41 -7.71
N VAL A 95 2.84 2.28 -8.31
CA VAL A 95 3.07 3.65 -7.84
C VAL A 95 1.77 4.45 -7.87
N LEU A 96 0.98 4.31 -8.95
CA LEU A 96 -0.32 4.95 -9.06
C LEU A 96 -1.28 4.50 -7.95
N GLY A 97 -1.35 3.19 -7.69
CA GLY A 97 -2.16 2.63 -6.60
C GLY A 97 -1.68 3.04 -5.21
N MET A 98 -0.36 3.04 -4.98
CA MET A 98 0.27 3.37 -3.71
C MET A 98 0.03 4.84 -3.34
N TYR A 99 0.40 5.78 -4.21
CA TYR A 99 0.19 7.20 -3.94
C TYR A 99 -1.29 7.57 -3.95
N GLY A 100 -2.10 6.94 -4.80
CA GLY A 100 -3.55 7.08 -4.76
C GLY A 100 -4.11 6.74 -3.37
N THR A 101 -3.68 5.62 -2.81
CA THR A 101 -4.14 5.14 -1.50
C THR A 101 -3.68 6.07 -0.37
N ILE A 102 -2.43 6.53 -0.43
CA ILE A 102 -1.87 7.47 0.56
C ILE A 102 -2.69 8.77 0.57
N LEU A 103 -2.94 9.36 -0.60
CA LEU A 103 -3.76 10.57 -0.73
C LEU A 103 -5.18 10.34 -0.20
N PHE A 104 -5.79 9.22 -0.57
CA PHE A 104 -7.13 8.83 -0.12
C PHE A 104 -7.24 8.74 1.40
N TRP A 105 -6.28 8.07 2.06
CA TRP A 105 -6.27 7.91 3.51
C TRP A 105 -5.96 9.21 4.26
N ILE A 106 -4.94 9.97 3.83
CA ILE A 106 -4.59 11.24 4.48
C ILE A 106 -5.77 12.21 4.38
N ALA A 107 -6.37 12.36 3.21
CA ALA A 107 -7.52 13.23 3.03
C ALA A 107 -8.73 12.75 3.86
N SER A 108 -8.95 11.43 3.97
CA SER A 108 -10.00 10.88 4.85
C SER A 108 -9.77 11.27 6.30
N ALA A 109 -8.56 11.06 6.82
CA ALA A 109 -8.22 11.39 8.20
C ALA A 109 -8.39 12.90 8.46
N VAL A 110 -7.85 13.76 7.60
CA VAL A 110 -7.97 15.21 7.79
C VAL A 110 -9.43 15.67 7.73
N MET A 111 -10.20 15.21 6.74
CA MET A 111 -11.62 15.57 6.65
C MET A 111 -12.42 15.09 7.86
N ILE A 112 -12.17 13.86 8.34
CA ILE A 112 -12.88 13.28 9.47
C ILE A 112 -12.53 13.97 10.79
N PHE A 113 -11.25 14.21 11.06
CA PHE A 113 -10.81 14.78 12.35
C PHE A 113 -10.96 16.30 12.43
N CYS A 114 -10.80 17.01 11.31
CA CYS A 114 -10.76 18.47 11.32
C CYS A 114 -12.03 19.14 10.77
N TYR A 115 -12.81 18.43 9.94
CA TYR A 115 -13.87 19.06 9.12
C TYR A 115 -15.21 18.30 9.13
N THR A 116 -15.53 17.60 10.21
CA THR A 116 -16.85 16.97 10.43
C THR A 116 -17.69 17.72 11.48
N SER A 117 -17.22 18.83 12.02
CA SER A 117 -17.99 19.70 12.91
C SER A 117 -18.82 20.69 12.10
N SER A 118 -20.01 21.04 12.57
CA SER A 118 -20.99 21.92 11.86
C SER A 118 -20.46 23.28 11.45
N ASP A 119 -19.44 23.79 12.15
CA ASP A 119 -18.99 25.18 12.01
C ASP A 119 -17.73 25.30 11.14
N GLN A 120 -17.24 24.20 10.56
CA GLN A 120 -15.98 24.15 9.83
C GLN A 120 -16.18 23.96 8.32
N ILE A 121 -15.68 24.93 7.54
CA ILE A 121 -15.69 24.84 6.08
C ILE A 121 -14.46 24.02 5.65
N THR A 122 -14.67 22.93 4.91
CA THR A 122 -13.57 22.11 4.40
C THR A 122 -12.83 22.82 3.25
N PRO A 123 -11.51 23.03 3.33
CA PRO A 123 -10.72 23.51 2.19
C PRO A 123 -10.80 22.53 1.01
N THR A 124 -11.05 23.06 -0.20
CA THR A 124 -11.33 22.25 -1.41
C THR A 124 -10.20 21.29 -1.79
N VAL A 125 -8.96 21.56 -1.36
CA VAL A 125 -7.82 20.66 -1.56
C VAL A 125 -8.07 19.27 -0.99
N TRP A 126 -8.77 19.14 0.14
CA TRP A 126 -8.97 17.84 0.80
C TRP A 126 -9.99 16.96 0.07
N PRO A 127 -11.21 17.43 -0.28
CA PRO A 127 -12.10 16.69 -1.15
C PRO A 127 -11.47 16.30 -2.49
N ILE A 128 -10.75 17.23 -3.14
CA ILE A 128 -10.07 16.92 -4.41
C ILE A 128 -9.05 15.79 -4.21
N MET A 129 -8.19 15.91 -3.19
CA MET A 129 -7.17 14.91 -2.89
C MET A 129 -7.78 13.54 -2.58
N TRP A 130 -8.91 13.51 -1.88
CA TRP A 130 -9.63 12.28 -1.57
C TRP A 130 -10.16 11.60 -2.84
N HIS A 131 -10.86 12.34 -3.70
CA HIS A 131 -11.43 11.79 -4.92
C HIS A 131 -10.34 11.37 -5.92
N VAL A 132 -9.34 12.22 -6.14
CA VAL A 132 -8.20 11.91 -7.01
C VAL A 132 -7.44 10.69 -6.48
N GLY A 133 -7.19 10.63 -5.17
CA GLY A 133 -6.53 9.49 -4.53
C GLY A 133 -7.31 8.18 -4.72
N ALA A 134 -8.63 8.21 -4.52
CA ALA A 134 -9.49 7.05 -4.76
C ALA A 134 -9.48 6.62 -6.24
N ILE A 135 -9.56 7.57 -7.18
CA ILE A 135 -9.51 7.27 -8.62
C ILE A 135 -8.15 6.67 -9.00
N MET A 136 -7.04 7.24 -8.55
CA MET A 136 -5.70 6.70 -8.77
C MET A 136 -5.57 5.28 -8.21
N THR A 137 -6.13 5.02 -7.02
CA THR A 137 -6.17 3.69 -6.40
C THR A 137 -6.93 2.70 -7.27
N CYS A 138 -8.11 3.07 -7.76
CA CYS A 138 -8.91 2.27 -8.67
C CYS A 138 -8.17 2.00 -9.98
N VAL A 139 -7.65 3.04 -10.65
CA VAL A 139 -6.96 2.88 -11.94
C VAL A 139 -5.72 1.99 -11.79
N GLY A 140 -4.87 2.25 -10.80
CA GLY A 140 -3.68 1.44 -10.56
C GLY A 140 -4.01 0.01 -10.15
N GLY A 141 -4.96 -0.16 -9.23
CA GLY A 141 -5.35 -1.47 -8.71
C GLY A 141 -6.09 -2.33 -9.73
N TYR A 142 -7.05 -1.79 -10.49
CA TYR A 142 -7.76 -2.53 -11.54
C TYR A 142 -6.84 -2.85 -12.71
N TRP A 143 -5.95 -1.93 -13.09
CA TRP A 143 -4.91 -2.22 -14.08
C TRP A 143 -4.04 -3.39 -13.62
N PHE A 144 -3.59 -3.37 -12.37
CA PHE A 144 -2.84 -4.49 -11.80
C PHE A 144 -3.65 -5.79 -11.80
N TRP A 145 -4.88 -5.75 -11.29
CA TRP A 145 -5.75 -6.92 -11.10
C TRP A 145 -6.09 -7.64 -12.40
N LEU A 146 -6.50 -6.88 -13.41
CA LEU A 146 -7.03 -7.40 -14.67
C LEU A 146 -5.91 -7.79 -15.65
N PHE A 147 -4.80 -7.03 -15.65
CA PHE A 147 -3.82 -7.13 -16.74
C PHE A 147 -2.39 -7.40 -16.32
N LEU A 148 -2.01 -7.23 -15.04
CA LEU A 148 -0.59 -7.34 -14.64
C LEU A 148 -0.33 -8.42 -13.58
N ARG A 149 -1.36 -9.15 -13.14
CA ARG A 149 -1.18 -10.33 -12.29
C ARG A 149 -0.45 -11.42 -13.07
N VAL A 150 0.65 -11.90 -12.51
CA VAL A 150 1.48 -12.95 -13.10
C VAL A 150 0.66 -14.23 -13.32
N ASP A 151 -0.19 -14.58 -12.36
CA ASP A 151 -1.08 -15.73 -12.41
C ASP A 151 -2.01 -15.70 -13.64
N VAL A 152 -2.42 -14.51 -14.07
CA VAL A 152 -3.29 -14.33 -15.25
C VAL A 152 -2.47 -14.26 -16.53
N LEU A 153 -1.39 -13.46 -16.53
CA LEU A 153 -0.59 -13.21 -17.74
C LEU A 153 0.27 -14.39 -18.18
N ALA A 154 0.90 -15.09 -17.23
CA ALA A 154 1.87 -16.14 -17.53
C ALA A 154 1.40 -17.53 -17.14
N GLU A 155 0.62 -17.66 -16.07
CA GLU A 155 0.10 -18.95 -15.63
C GLU A 155 -1.30 -19.26 -16.21
N ALA A 156 -1.85 -18.35 -17.02
CA ALA A 156 -3.13 -18.48 -17.71
C ALA A 156 -4.33 -18.82 -16.80
N TYR A 157 -4.27 -18.47 -15.52
CA TYR A 157 -5.41 -18.59 -14.63
C TYR A 157 -6.48 -17.54 -14.97
N PRO A 158 -7.77 -17.85 -14.72
CA PRO A 158 -8.83 -16.90 -14.97
C PRO A 158 -8.68 -15.65 -14.10
N TRP A 159 -9.01 -14.49 -14.66
CA TRP A 159 -8.90 -13.18 -13.97
C TRP A 159 -9.76 -13.08 -12.71
N TYR A 160 -10.79 -13.90 -12.57
CA TYR A 160 -11.65 -13.97 -11.39
C TYR A 160 -11.15 -14.96 -10.32
N ARG A 161 -10.01 -15.63 -10.53
CA ARG A 161 -9.37 -16.45 -9.48
C ARG A 161 -8.88 -15.54 -8.36
N ILE A 162 -9.33 -15.84 -7.14
CA ILE A 162 -8.96 -15.14 -5.92
C ILE A 162 -8.17 -16.10 -5.04
N ILE A 163 -6.98 -15.69 -4.62
CA ILE A 163 -6.18 -16.39 -3.60
C ILE A 163 -6.00 -15.52 -2.36
N LYS A 164 -5.56 -16.13 -1.24
CA LYS A 164 -5.36 -15.39 0.03
C LYS A 164 -4.45 -14.16 -0.12
N ALA A 165 -3.47 -14.24 -1.01
CA ALA A 165 -2.55 -13.15 -1.31
C ALA A 165 -3.23 -11.90 -1.92
N ASP A 166 -4.41 -12.07 -2.52
CA ASP A 166 -5.16 -11.02 -3.22
C ASP A 166 -6.05 -10.21 -2.28
N LEU A 167 -6.35 -10.72 -1.09
CA LEU A 167 -7.32 -10.13 -0.15
C LEU A 167 -7.03 -8.66 0.13
N PHE A 168 -5.74 -8.28 0.23
CA PHE A 168 -5.35 -6.88 0.44
C PHE A 168 -5.77 -5.99 -0.73
N VAL A 169 -5.38 -6.35 -1.96
CA VAL A 169 -5.66 -5.52 -3.15
C VAL A 169 -7.15 -5.45 -3.43
N LEU A 170 -7.87 -6.56 -3.24
CA LEU A 170 -9.32 -6.61 -3.44
C LEU A 170 -10.07 -5.77 -2.41
N ALA A 171 -9.71 -5.86 -1.12
CA ALA A 171 -10.32 -5.02 -0.09
C ALA A 171 -10.00 -3.54 -0.32
N LEU A 172 -8.77 -3.21 -0.73
CA LEU A 172 -8.37 -1.85 -1.07
C LEU A 172 -9.17 -1.28 -2.26
N LEU A 173 -9.33 -2.07 -3.32
CA LEU A 173 -10.14 -1.69 -4.49
C LEU A 173 -11.62 -1.52 -4.12
N ALA A 174 -12.15 -2.41 -3.28
CA ALA A 174 -13.51 -2.30 -2.77
C ALA A 174 -13.70 -1.01 -1.96
N CYS A 175 -12.77 -0.66 -1.06
CA CYS A 175 -12.81 0.60 -0.33
C CYS A 175 -12.84 1.82 -1.25
N ALA A 176 -11.92 1.91 -2.21
CA ALA A 176 -11.85 3.06 -3.11
C ALA A 176 -13.10 3.15 -4.02
N THR A 177 -13.56 2.01 -4.54
CA THR A 177 -14.71 1.94 -5.44
C THR A 177 -16.00 2.30 -4.74
N PHE A 178 -16.28 1.69 -3.58
CA PHE A 178 -17.49 1.99 -2.82
C PHE A 178 -17.45 3.37 -2.17
N GLY A 179 -16.27 3.88 -1.80
CA GLY A 179 -16.10 5.26 -1.37
C GLY A 179 -16.49 6.25 -2.47
N LEU A 180 -15.98 6.06 -3.69
CA LEU A 180 -16.36 6.89 -4.85
C LEU A 180 -17.85 6.77 -5.17
N ALA A 181 -18.40 5.55 -5.20
CA ALA A 181 -19.82 5.31 -5.47
C ALA A 181 -20.71 5.97 -4.41
N TRP A 182 -20.31 5.87 -3.13
CA TRP A 182 -21.00 6.53 -2.03
C TRP A 182 -20.97 8.06 -2.16
N SER A 183 -19.80 8.67 -2.33
CA SER A 183 -19.68 10.13 -2.52
C SER A 183 -20.48 10.61 -3.73
N TYR A 184 -20.46 9.86 -4.83
CA TYR A 184 -21.22 10.18 -6.03
C TYR A 184 -22.72 10.18 -5.77
N THR A 185 -23.25 9.07 -5.25
CA THR A 185 -24.69 8.89 -4.97
C THR A 185 -25.20 9.85 -3.91
N GLN A 186 -24.42 10.09 -2.84
CA GLN A 186 -24.72 11.12 -1.85
C GLN A 186 -24.81 12.52 -2.49
N SER A 187 -23.94 12.84 -3.45
CA SER A 187 -23.93 14.17 -4.08
C SER A 187 -25.08 14.43 -5.06
N LEU A 188 -25.82 13.41 -5.48
CA LEU A 188 -26.98 13.58 -6.36
C LEU A 188 -28.19 14.16 -5.61
N ASN A 189 -28.19 14.12 -4.27
CA ASN A 189 -29.22 14.69 -3.38
C ASN A 189 -30.67 14.40 -3.83
N LEU A 190 -30.92 13.16 -4.25
CA LEU A 190 -32.23 12.71 -4.71
C LEU A 190 -33.03 12.15 -3.53
N GLU A 191 -34.22 12.70 -3.29
CA GLU A 191 -35.08 12.30 -2.17
C GLU A 191 -35.50 10.82 -2.25
N ASN A 192 -35.63 10.16 -1.08
CA ASN A 192 -36.16 8.80 -0.90
C ASN A 192 -35.39 7.65 -1.58
N ARG A 193 -34.10 7.80 -1.87
CA ARG A 193 -33.25 6.69 -2.32
C ARG A 193 -32.45 6.05 -1.17
N TRP A 194 -32.07 4.80 -1.39
CA TRP A 194 -31.37 3.94 -0.42
C TRP A 194 -29.96 3.53 -0.88
N ASP A 195 -29.55 3.93 -2.08
CA ASP A 195 -28.31 3.49 -2.71
C ASP A 195 -27.07 4.13 -2.07
N ASP A 196 -27.12 5.39 -1.66
CA ASP A 196 -26.07 6.05 -0.90
C ASP A 196 -25.76 5.30 0.41
N LYS A 197 -26.79 4.86 1.13
CA LYS A 197 -26.67 4.08 2.38
C LYS A 197 -26.07 2.70 2.13
N VAL A 198 -26.40 2.06 1.00
CA VAL A 198 -25.80 0.79 0.59
C VAL A 198 -24.32 0.96 0.31
N PHE A 199 -23.95 1.95 -0.50
CA PHE A 199 -22.54 2.19 -0.82
C PHE A 199 -21.74 2.63 0.40
N LEU A 200 -22.34 3.40 1.32
CA LEU A 200 -21.74 3.69 2.63
C LEU A 200 -21.49 2.41 3.43
N THR A 201 -22.48 1.51 3.50
CA THR A 201 -22.34 0.24 4.22
C THR A 201 -21.25 -0.63 3.61
N LEU A 202 -21.21 -0.75 2.28
CA LEU A 202 -20.17 -1.48 1.56
C LEU A 202 -18.79 -0.85 1.75
N TYR A 203 -18.72 0.48 1.79
CA TYR A 203 -17.49 1.22 2.10
C TYR A 203 -17.00 0.91 3.51
N ILE A 204 -17.88 0.95 4.52
CA ILE A 204 -17.55 0.63 5.92
C ILE A 204 -17.07 -0.83 6.03
N VAL A 205 -17.82 -1.78 5.49
CA VAL A 205 -17.48 -3.21 5.52
C VAL A 205 -16.15 -3.47 4.82
N SER A 206 -15.91 -2.86 3.66
CA SER A 206 -14.64 -3.02 2.94
C SER A 206 -13.46 -2.49 3.74
N ASN A 207 -13.62 -1.36 4.45
CA ASN A 207 -12.58 -0.83 5.33
C ASN A 207 -12.30 -1.77 6.51
N LEU A 208 -13.34 -2.33 7.13
CA LEU A 208 -13.17 -3.32 8.20
C LEU A 208 -12.44 -4.57 7.71
N ILE A 209 -12.76 -5.06 6.50
CA ILE A 209 -12.05 -6.19 5.89
C ILE A 209 -10.60 -5.82 5.56
N LEU A 210 -10.34 -4.62 5.04
CA LEU A 210 -8.99 -4.17 4.69
C LEU A 210 -8.09 -4.06 5.92
N PHE A 211 -8.53 -3.33 6.95
CA PHE A 211 -7.73 -3.05 8.13
C PHE A 211 -7.78 -4.20 9.16
N GLY A 212 -8.88 -4.93 9.26
CA GLY A 212 -8.98 -6.16 10.07
C GLY A 212 -8.29 -7.37 9.42
N GLY A 213 -8.19 -7.39 8.09
CA GLY A 213 -7.59 -8.46 7.30
C GLY A 213 -6.05 -8.41 7.23
N VAL A 214 -5.40 -7.54 8.01
CA VAL A 214 -3.94 -7.32 7.95
C VAL A 214 -3.15 -8.62 8.15
N TYR A 215 -3.54 -9.43 9.14
CA TYR A 215 -2.87 -10.69 9.44
C TYR A 215 -2.98 -11.74 8.32
N TRP A 216 -4.13 -11.80 7.64
CA TRP A 216 -4.39 -12.81 6.59
C TRP A 216 -3.97 -12.37 5.19
N SER A 217 -3.43 -11.16 5.04
CA SER A 217 -3.15 -10.55 3.74
C SER A 217 -1.69 -10.13 3.60
N LYS A 218 -1.34 -9.64 2.41
CA LYS A 218 -0.01 -9.04 2.15
C LYS A 218 0.15 -7.66 2.79
N PHE A 219 -0.86 -7.14 3.50
CA PHE A 219 -0.79 -5.81 4.11
C PHE A 219 0.31 -5.74 5.18
N ALA A 220 0.44 -6.74 6.06
CA ALA A 220 1.49 -6.76 7.07
C ALA A 220 2.91 -6.64 6.46
N HIS A 221 3.13 -7.22 5.27
CA HIS A 221 4.40 -7.13 4.55
C HIS A 221 4.78 -5.70 4.13
N MET A 222 3.81 -4.76 4.01
CA MET A 222 4.11 -3.35 3.73
C MET A 222 4.90 -2.68 4.85
N PHE A 223 4.76 -3.13 6.09
CA PHE A 223 5.48 -2.54 7.23
C PHE A 223 6.90 -3.09 7.38
N TYR A 224 7.14 -4.37 7.03
CA TYR A 224 8.47 -4.98 7.19
C TYR A 224 9.38 -4.81 5.97
N LYS A 225 8.81 -4.70 4.76
CA LYS A 225 9.60 -4.62 3.52
C LYS A 225 10.52 -3.40 3.46
N PRO A 226 10.10 -2.19 3.85
CA PRO A 226 10.99 -1.02 3.97
C PRO A 226 12.18 -1.28 4.89
N GLY A 227 11.96 -1.92 6.05
CA GLY A 227 13.02 -2.26 6.99
C GLY A 227 14.00 -3.28 6.42
N ALA A 228 13.49 -4.29 5.71
CA ALA A 228 14.32 -5.28 5.03
C ALA A 228 15.18 -4.65 3.92
N ALA A 229 14.62 -3.73 3.14
CA ALA A 229 15.36 -3.00 2.10
C ALA A 229 16.48 -2.13 2.69
N ILE A 230 16.20 -1.41 3.78
CA ILE A 230 17.20 -0.63 4.51
C ILE A 230 18.33 -1.53 5.03
N GLN A 231 17.98 -2.67 5.65
CA GLN A 231 18.97 -3.62 6.15
C GLN A 231 19.83 -4.19 5.02
N LYS A 232 19.21 -4.56 3.90
CA LYS A 232 19.90 -5.08 2.71
C LYS A 232 20.89 -4.06 2.16
N ASN A 233 20.45 -2.82 1.91
CA ASN A 233 21.32 -1.79 1.32
C ASN A 233 22.44 -1.36 2.29
N LEU A 234 22.21 -1.42 3.60
CA LEU A 234 23.27 -1.24 4.60
C LEU A 234 24.28 -2.41 4.59
N ALA A 235 23.81 -3.65 4.49
CA ALA A 235 24.66 -4.84 4.39
C ALA A 235 25.48 -4.85 3.09
N GLU A 236 24.91 -4.37 2.00
CA GLU A 236 25.62 -4.20 0.73
C GLU A 236 26.67 -3.08 0.84
N ALA A 237 26.32 -1.98 1.52
CA ALA A 237 27.22 -0.87 1.76
C ALA A 237 28.38 -1.22 2.71
N ASP A 238 28.19 -2.05 3.75
CA ASP A 238 29.23 -2.48 4.69
C ASP A 238 30.06 -3.69 4.20
N GLY A 239 29.69 -4.24 3.05
CA GLY A 239 30.38 -5.33 2.37
C GLY A 239 30.03 -6.73 2.89
N SER A 240 29.18 -6.86 3.90
CA SER A 240 28.67 -8.17 4.35
C SER A 240 27.80 -8.86 3.30
N ARG A 241 27.03 -8.07 2.52
CA ARG A 241 26.24 -8.49 1.35
C ARG A 241 25.29 -9.66 1.61
N ASP A 242 24.83 -9.85 2.85
CA ASP A 242 24.11 -11.07 3.26
C ASP A 242 24.85 -12.39 2.87
N ASN A 243 26.19 -12.36 2.83
CA ASN A 243 27.08 -13.41 2.32
C ASN A 243 26.93 -13.73 0.82
N LEU A 244 26.38 -12.82 0.02
CA LEU A 244 26.35 -12.93 -1.44
C LEU A 244 27.71 -12.56 -2.04
N PRO A 245 28.21 -13.31 -3.03
CA PRO A 245 29.47 -12.99 -3.69
C PRO A 245 29.39 -11.67 -4.45
N PRO A 246 30.53 -10.96 -4.66
CA PRO A 246 30.89 -10.30 -5.91
C PRO A 246 29.83 -10.06 -6.99
N PRO A 247 29.41 -8.86 -7.45
CA PRO A 247 29.00 -8.82 -8.85
C PRO A 247 30.22 -9.30 -9.66
N ALA A 248 30.02 -10.20 -10.62
CA ALA A 248 31.12 -10.67 -11.44
C ALA A 248 31.58 -9.54 -12.38
N ASP A 249 32.88 -9.34 -12.52
CA ASP A 249 33.45 -8.41 -13.51
C ASP A 249 33.27 -8.91 -14.96
N ALA A 250 32.94 -10.20 -15.12
CA ALA A 250 32.66 -10.80 -16.41
C ALA A 250 31.29 -10.35 -16.93
N PRO A 251 31.16 -10.07 -18.25
CA PRO A 251 29.86 -9.78 -18.85
C PRO A 251 28.89 -10.95 -18.63
N GLU A 252 27.60 -10.65 -18.42
CA GLU A 252 26.56 -11.68 -18.25
C GLU A 252 26.53 -12.60 -19.48
N GLN A 253 27.11 -13.80 -19.34
CA GLN A 253 27.06 -14.84 -20.36
C GLN A 253 25.84 -15.71 -20.12
N PHE A 254 24.71 -15.33 -20.73
CA PHE A 254 23.59 -16.26 -20.88
C PHE A 254 23.98 -17.32 -21.92
N GLY A 255 23.85 -18.60 -21.56
CA GLY A 255 24.17 -19.69 -22.49
C GLY A 255 23.42 -19.55 -23.81
N LEU A 256 24.10 -19.82 -24.94
CA LEU A 256 23.61 -19.66 -26.32
C LEU A 256 22.37 -20.51 -26.69
N GLY A 257 21.80 -21.25 -25.74
CA GLY A 257 20.63 -22.10 -25.94
C GLY A 257 19.35 -21.36 -25.60
N ILE A 258 18.64 -20.94 -26.66
CA ILE A 258 17.34 -20.24 -26.66
C ILE A 258 17.53 -18.74 -26.40
N LYS A 259 17.21 -17.90 -27.41
CA LYS A 259 16.77 -16.52 -27.16
C LYS A 259 15.57 -16.62 -26.24
N ARG A 260 15.79 -16.72 -24.93
CA ARG A 260 14.72 -16.63 -23.94
C ARG A 260 14.07 -15.28 -24.23
N GLU A 261 12.78 -15.30 -24.56
CA GLU A 261 12.03 -14.05 -24.62
C GLU A 261 12.40 -13.24 -23.39
N THR A 262 12.67 -11.94 -23.58
CA THR A 262 12.90 -11.06 -22.43
C THR A 262 11.79 -11.32 -21.44
N PRO A 263 12.12 -11.65 -20.18
CA PRO A 263 11.10 -12.02 -19.21
C PRO A 263 10.06 -10.89 -19.18
N LYS A 264 8.82 -11.21 -19.56
CA LYS A 264 7.68 -10.25 -19.61
C LYS A 264 7.27 -9.75 -18.21
N HIS A 265 8.10 -10.00 -17.20
CA HIS A 265 7.79 -9.95 -15.76
C HIS A 265 8.45 -8.80 -14.99
N TYR A 266 9.30 -8.00 -15.64
CA TYR A 266 9.99 -6.85 -15.06
C TYR A 266 9.68 -5.57 -15.84
#